data_AF-A0A6H9RYA8-F1
#
_entry.id   AF-A0A6H9RYA8-F1
#
_cell.length_a   1.000
_cell.length_b   1.000
_cell.length_c   1.000
_cell.angle_alpha   90.00
_cell.angle_beta   90.00
_cell.angle_gamma   90.00
#
_symmetry.space_group_name_H-M   'P 1'
#
loop_
_entity.id
_entity.type
_entity.pdbx_description
1 polymer ?
#
loop_
_entity_poly.entity_id
_entity_poly.type
_entity_poly.pdbx_seq_one_letter_code
_entity_poly.pdbx_strand_id
1 'polypeptide(L)'
;LDGSPFNTWFNCPKKNLKPCLLNPYFDESSGQRMLITTLAFPVIEDGKILAVVGMDISLDNLQQLAAAGSQDLYHGLGSVSIVSSAGLLAAHSSDASLLGQNLARAYPDDANALLESQRLGIAREQQAQDNLRLVAPMVPIPNSEPWALLLDVPMSS
;
A
#
# COMPACT_ATOMS: atom_id res chain seq x y z
N LEU A 1 11.05 2.25 -7.41
CA LEU A 1 9.95 1.28 -7.52
C LEU A 1 8.88 1.84 -8.44
N ASP A 2 8.32 3.02 -8.15
CA ASP A 2 7.43 3.77 -9.04
C ASP A 2 8.14 4.89 -9.84
N GLY A 3 9.42 5.16 -9.54
CA GLY A 3 10.22 6.20 -10.20
C GLY A 3 10.13 7.58 -9.52
N SER A 4 9.38 7.69 -8.42
CA SER A 4 9.30 8.92 -7.63
C SER A 4 10.68 9.31 -7.06
N PRO A 5 11.04 10.61 -7.03
CA PRO A 5 12.29 11.08 -6.43
C PRO A 5 12.41 10.73 -4.95
N PHE A 6 13.61 10.40 -4.47
CA PHE A 6 13.84 10.07 -3.04
C PHE A 6 13.37 11.17 -2.08
N ASN A 7 13.52 12.45 -2.45
CA ASN A 7 13.11 13.59 -1.62
C ASN A 7 11.59 13.88 -1.64
N THR A 8 10.77 12.97 -2.18
CA THR A 8 9.30 13.12 -2.23
C THR A 8 8.71 13.25 -0.82
N TRP A 9 9.28 12.57 0.18
CA TRP A 9 8.81 12.65 1.56
C TRP A 9 8.88 14.08 2.12
N PHE A 10 9.86 14.87 1.67
CA PHE A 10 10.02 16.27 2.03
C PHE A 10 9.21 17.20 1.12
N ASN A 11 9.27 16.98 -0.20
CA ASN A 11 8.69 17.90 -1.18
C ASN A 11 7.16 17.83 -1.27
N CYS A 12 6.56 16.66 -1.09
CA CYS A 12 5.12 16.48 -1.19
C CYS A 12 4.36 17.33 -0.15
N PRO A 13 4.61 17.19 1.17
CA PRO A 13 3.91 17.98 2.17
C PRO A 13 4.25 19.47 2.07
N LYS A 14 5.48 19.79 1.67
CA LYS A 14 5.94 21.17 1.46
C LYS A 14 5.17 21.88 0.32
N LYS A 15 4.91 21.17 -0.79
CA LYS A 15 4.21 21.72 -1.95
C LYS A 15 2.70 21.81 -1.72
N ASN A 16 2.12 20.79 -1.09
CA ASN A 16 0.67 20.64 -1.01
C ASN A 16 0.06 21.25 0.26
N LEU A 17 0.89 21.64 1.25
CA LEU A 17 0.44 22.12 2.56
C LEU A 17 -0.52 21.13 3.28
N LYS A 18 -0.36 19.84 2.97
CA LYS A 18 -1.18 18.74 3.48
C LYS A 18 -0.30 17.51 3.76
N PRO A 19 -0.75 16.58 4.60
CA PRO A 19 -0.07 15.30 4.78
C PRO A 19 0.02 14.52 3.47
N CYS A 20 1.10 13.75 3.31
CA CYS A 20 1.32 12.87 2.16
C CYS A 20 1.66 11.46 2.63
N LEU A 21 1.01 10.45 2.06
CA LEU A 21 1.40 9.05 2.18
C LEU A 21 2.09 8.62 0.89
N LEU A 22 3.35 8.20 1.00
CA LEU A 22 4.17 7.83 -0.15
C LEU A 22 3.93 6.38 -0.59
N ASN A 23 4.11 6.10 -1.88
CA ASN A 23 4.26 4.72 -2.33
C ASN A 23 5.53 4.09 -1.73
N PRO A 24 5.59 2.74 -1.65
CA PRO A 24 6.80 2.03 -1.23
C PRO A 24 8.05 2.50 -1.96
N TYR A 25 9.13 2.73 -1.21
CA TYR A 25 10.44 3.08 -1.74
C TYR A 25 11.55 2.54 -0.83
N PHE A 26 12.77 2.45 -1.39
CA PHE A 26 13.94 2.09 -0.59
C PHE A 26 14.49 3.30 0.12
N ASP A 27 14.64 3.20 1.44
CA ASP A 27 15.43 4.12 2.23
C ASP A 27 16.75 3.48 2.66
N GLU A 28 17.81 4.26 2.57
CA GLU A 28 19.18 3.86 2.94
C GLU A 28 19.77 4.83 3.99
N SER A 29 18.98 5.80 4.48
CA SER A 29 19.44 6.84 5.40
C SER A 29 19.92 6.30 6.75
N SER A 30 19.38 5.15 7.17
CA SER A 30 19.77 4.45 8.40
C SER A 30 21.05 3.62 8.28
N GLY A 31 21.68 3.57 7.10
CA GLY A 31 22.82 2.70 6.79
C GLY A 31 22.43 1.26 6.45
N GLN A 32 21.15 0.90 6.58
CA GLN A 32 20.57 -0.33 6.05
C GLN A 32 19.53 0.02 4.99
N ARG A 33 19.58 -0.70 3.86
CA ARG A 33 18.59 -0.56 2.80
C ARG A 33 17.30 -1.24 3.25
N MET A 34 16.31 -0.44 3.60
CA MET A 34 14.99 -0.89 4.03
C MET A 34 13.93 -0.50 3.02
N LEU A 35 12.91 -1.33 2.89
CA LEU A 35 11.75 -1.02 2.07
C LEU A 35 10.66 -0.44 2.98
N ILE A 36 10.29 0.82 2.73
CA ILE A 36 9.39 1.58 3.59
C ILE A 36 8.31 2.32 2.80
N THR A 37 7.25 2.75 3.49
CA THR A 37 6.40 3.86 3.09
C THR A 37 6.51 4.94 4.16
N THR A 38 6.32 6.21 3.78
CA THR A 38 6.42 7.34 4.71
C THR A 38 5.14 8.12 4.71
N LEU A 39 4.64 8.37 5.91
CA LEU A 39 3.62 9.36 6.16
C LEU A 39 4.28 10.68 6.57
N ALA A 40 4.19 11.70 5.73
CA ALA A 40 4.86 12.97 5.93
C ALA A 40 3.87 14.12 6.16
N PHE A 41 4.11 14.91 7.20
CA PHE A 41 3.27 16.02 7.64
C PHE A 41 4.01 17.35 7.54
N PRO A 42 3.39 18.41 6.97
CA PRO A 42 3.94 19.75 7.08
C PRO A 42 3.64 20.34 8.46
N VAL A 43 4.64 20.96 9.08
CA VAL A 43 4.46 21.80 10.27
C VAL A 43 4.27 23.24 9.79
N ILE A 44 3.10 23.81 10.06
CA ILE A 44 2.69 25.12 9.54
C ILE A 44 2.38 26.05 10.70
N GLU A 45 2.96 27.26 10.66
CA GLU A 45 2.66 28.37 11.56
C GLU A 45 2.44 29.62 10.71
N ASP A 46 1.37 30.37 10.98
CA ASP A 46 0.99 31.58 10.24
C ASP A 46 0.99 31.42 8.70
N GLY A 47 0.52 30.26 8.23
CA GLY A 47 0.45 29.93 6.80
C GLY A 47 1.82 29.65 6.14
N LYS A 48 2.90 29.58 6.92
CA LYS A 48 4.25 29.26 6.45
C LYS A 48 4.68 27.89 6.95
N ILE A 49 5.40 27.17 6.11
CA ILE A 49 5.99 25.88 6.51
C ILE A 49 7.24 26.15 7.33
N LEU A 50 7.27 25.60 8.54
CA LEU A 50 8.43 25.63 9.43
C LEU A 50 9.29 24.37 9.27
N ALA A 51 8.65 23.21 9.13
CA ALA A 51 9.32 21.92 9.05
C ALA A 51 8.46 20.87 8.32
N VAL A 52 9.05 19.71 8.05
CA VAL A 52 8.36 18.49 7.64
C VAL A 52 8.71 17.40 8.65
N VAL A 53 7.70 16.70 9.15
CA VAL A 53 7.85 15.54 10.04
C VAL A 53 7.44 14.29 9.26
N GLY A 54 8.33 13.31 9.17
CA GLY A 54 8.06 12.02 8.54
C GLY A 54 7.91 10.91 9.59
N MET A 55 7.01 9.98 9.33
CA MET A 55 6.90 8.70 10.04
C MET A 55 7.08 7.58 9.02
N ASP A 56 8.17 6.85 9.16
CA ASP A 56 8.48 5.71 8.30
C ASP A 56 7.82 4.44 8.83
N ILE A 57 7.17 3.72 7.93
CA ILE A 57 6.52 2.43 8.19
C ILE A 57 7.26 1.39 7.35
N SER A 58 7.92 0.45 8.02
CA SER A 58 8.55 -0.69 7.34
C SER A 58 7.49 -1.54 6.65
N LEU A 59 7.75 -1.94 5.41
CA LEU A 59 6.90 -2.90 4.71
C LEU A 59 6.93 -4.28 5.37
N ASP A 60 7.97 -4.62 6.12
CA ASP A 60 8.00 -5.85 6.93
C ASP A 60 6.91 -5.83 8.01
N ASN A 61 6.64 -4.67 8.61
CA ASN A 61 5.55 -4.53 9.60
C ASN A 61 4.18 -4.69 8.93
N LEU A 62 4.00 -4.11 7.74
CA LEU A 62 2.77 -4.28 6.96
C LEU A 62 2.58 -5.74 6.51
N GLN A 63 3.67 -6.41 6.14
CA GLN A 63 3.68 -7.82 5.80
C GLN A 63 3.28 -8.70 6.99
N GLN A 64 3.81 -8.43 8.19
CA GLN A 64 3.42 -9.15 9.40
C GLN A 64 1.93 -8.96 9.71
N LEU A 65 1.41 -7.73 9.53
CA LEU A 65 -0.02 -7.46 9.69
C LEU A 65 -0.87 -8.23 8.68
N ALA A 66 -0.47 -8.26 7.41
CA ALA A 66 -1.17 -9.02 6.38
C ALA A 66 -1.12 -10.54 6.64
N ALA A 67 0.03 -11.06 7.10
CA ALA A 67 0.17 -12.47 7.48
C ALA A 67 -0.72 -12.84 8.67
N ALA A 68 -0.79 -12.00 9.70
CA ALA A 68 -1.70 -12.20 10.83
C ALA A 68 -3.17 -12.16 10.37
N GLY A 69 -3.55 -11.18 9.54
CA GLY A 69 -4.90 -11.10 8.99
C GLY A 69 -5.27 -12.30 8.11
N SER A 70 -4.30 -12.84 7.37
CA SER A 70 -4.47 -14.07 6.58
C SER A 70 -4.69 -15.30 7.46
N GLN A 71 -4.00 -15.42 8.60
CA GLN A 71 -4.25 -16.51 9.57
C GLN A 71 -5.67 -16.46 10.16
N ASP A 72 -6.17 -15.26 10.46
CA ASP A 72 -7.54 -15.07 10.97
C ASP A 72 -8.61 -15.29 9.88
N LEU A 73 -8.24 -15.13 8.61
CA LEU A 73 -9.12 -15.26 7.46
C LEU A 73 -9.20 -16.72 6.97
N TYR A 74 -10.35 -17.36 7.17
CA TYR A 74 -10.61 -18.75 6.73
C TYR A 74 -9.54 -19.74 7.25
N HIS A 75 -9.15 -19.60 8.52
CA HIS A 75 -8.14 -20.44 9.17
C HIS A 75 -6.79 -20.50 8.42
N GLY A 76 -6.34 -19.39 7.83
CA GLY A 76 -5.08 -19.31 7.10
C GLY A 76 -5.16 -19.72 5.64
N LEU A 77 -6.33 -20.11 5.13
CA LEU A 77 -6.50 -20.48 3.72
C LEU A 77 -6.73 -19.27 2.81
N GLY A 78 -7.08 -18.11 3.37
CA GLY A 78 -7.19 -16.86 2.61
C GLY A 78 -5.85 -16.10 2.54
N SER A 79 -5.73 -15.19 1.57
CA SER A 79 -4.61 -14.27 1.47
C SER A 79 -5.05 -12.82 1.64
N VAL A 80 -4.15 -11.99 2.17
CA VAL A 80 -4.35 -10.55 2.39
C VAL A 80 -3.21 -9.80 1.72
N SER A 81 -3.54 -8.81 0.90
CA SER A 81 -2.56 -7.92 0.29
C SER A 81 -2.91 -6.46 0.54
N ILE A 82 -1.90 -5.63 0.71
CA ILE A 82 -2.03 -4.16 0.78
C ILE A 82 -1.35 -3.59 -0.46
N VAL A 83 -2.06 -2.77 -1.21
CA VAL A 83 -1.61 -2.21 -2.49
C VAL A 83 -1.58 -0.68 -2.40
N SER A 84 -0.43 -0.09 -2.74
CA SER A 84 -0.26 1.36 -2.76
C SER A 84 -1.02 2.01 -3.92
N SER A 85 -1.18 3.34 -3.90
CA SER A 85 -1.86 4.07 -4.98
C SER A 85 -1.20 3.93 -6.35
N ALA A 86 0.12 3.68 -6.41
CA ALA A 86 0.84 3.34 -7.65
C ALA A 86 0.78 1.86 -8.04
N GLY A 87 -0.01 1.03 -7.35
CA GLY A 87 -0.13 -0.39 -7.65
C GLY A 87 1.06 -1.22 -7.21
N LEU A 88 1.80 -0.79 -6.18
CA LEU A 88 2.87 -1.57 -5.59
C LEU A 88 2.38 -2.38 -4.39
N LEU A 89 2.86 -3.61 -4.24
CA LEU A 89 2.56 -4.46 -3.09
C LEU A 89 3.28 -3.92 -1.85
N ALA A 90 2.52 -3.31 -0.94
CA ALA A 90 3.01 -2.88 0.37
C ALA A 90 2.98 -4.03 1.40
N ALA A 91 2.11 -5.01 1.18
CA ALA A 91 2.07 -6.29 1.88
C ALA A 91 1.46 -7.36 0.97
N HIS A 92 1.89 -8.62 1.08
CA HIS A 92 1.31 -9.76 0.37
C HIS A 92 1.51 -11.03 1.18
N SER A 93 0.47 -11.49 1.90
CA SER A 93 0.61 -12.55 2.91
C SER A 93 1.11 -13.88 2.35
N SER A 94 0.80 -14.20 1.08
CA SER A 94 1.21 -15.44 0.41
C SER A 94 2.66 -15.47 -0.07
N ASP A 95 3.27 -14.31 -0.33
CA ASP A 95 4.67 -14.24 -0.78
C ASP A 95 5.30 -12.87 -0.48
N ALA A 96 6.08 -12.79 0.61
CA ALA A 96 6.79 -11.59 1.02
C ALA A 96 7.92 -11.17 0.06
N SER A 97 8.34 -12.03 -0.88
CA SER A 97 9.36 -11.65 -1.87
C SER A 97 8.83 -10.65 -2.92
N LEU A 98 7.51 -10.48 -2.99
CA LEU A 98 6.84 -9.55 -3.90
C LEU A 98 6.68 -8.13 -3.33
N LEU A 99 7.14 -7.85 -2.11
CA LEU A 99 7.07 -6.49 -1.55
C LEU A 99 7.77 -5.47 -2.44
N GLY A 100 7.09 -4.34 -2.67
CA GLY A 100 7.53 -3.26 -3.55
C GLY A 100 7.41 -3.57 -5.05
N GLN A 101 7.00 -4.77 -5.43
CA GLN A 101 6.75 -5.13 -6.83
C GLN A 101 5.39 -4.63 -7.30
N ASN A 102 5.22 -4.53 -8.62
CA ASN A 102 3.94 -4.20 -9.22
C ASN A 102 2.91 -5.32 -8.99
N LEU A 103 1.65 -4.93 -8.74
CA LEU A 103 0.53 -5.84 -8.50
C LEU A 103 0.41 -6.97 -9.54
N ALA A 104 0.71 -6.68 -10.81
CA ALA A 104 0.68 -7.66 -11.90
C ALA A 104 1.63 -8.85 -11.71
N ARG A 105 2.61 -8.77 -10.79
CA ARG A 105 3.47 -9.90 -10.43
C ARG A 105 2.74 -10.96 -9.61
N ALA A 106 1.76 -10.55 -8.79
CA ALA A 106 0.91 -11.45 -8.02
C ALA A 106 -0.40 -11.78 -8.77
N TYR A 107 -0.92 -10.81 -9.53
CA TYR A 107 -2.25 -10.89 -10.18
C TYR A 107 -2.17 -10.55 -11.67
N PRO A 108 -1.47 -11.35 -12.50
CA PRO A 108 -1.19 -11.01 -13.90
C PRO A 108 -2.47 -10.81 -14.74
N ASP A 109 -3.51 -11.59 -14.48
CA ASP A 109 -4.75 -11.56 -15.27
C ASP A 109 -5.72 -10.46 -14.81
N ASP A 110 -5.65 -10.05 -13.55
CA ASP A 110 -6.66 -9.18 -12.91
C ASP A 110 -6.14 -7.78 -12.56
N ALA A 111 -4.82 -7.54 -12.62
CA ALA A 111 -4.21 -6.31 -12.09
C ALA A 111 -4.88 -5.03 -12.60
N ASN A 112 -5.19 -4.94 -13.89
CA ASN A 112 -5.84 -3.74 -14.45
C ASN A 112 -7.23 -3.49 -13.84
N ALA A 113 -8.05 -4.53 -13.68
CA ALA A 113 -9.39 -4.40 -13.11
C ALA A 113 -9.35 -4.06 -11.61
N LEU A 114 -8.39 -4.63 -10.88
CA LEU A 114 -8.15 -4.34 -9.47
C LEU A 114 -7.69 -2.89 -9.26
N LEU A 115 -6.71 -2.43 -10.04
CA LEU A 115 -6.19 -1.05 -9.97
C LEU A 115 -7.25 -0.03 -10.40
N GLU A 116 -8.10 -0.35 -11.37
CA GLU A 116 -9.18 0.55 -11.76
C GLU A 116 -10.24 0.66 -10.65
N SER A 117 -10.60 -0.45 -10.01
CA SER A 117 -11.52 -0.46 -8.86
C SER A 117 -10.95 0.35 -7.68
N GLN A 118 -9.65 0.20 -7.40
CA GLN A 118 -8.90 1.01 -6.45
C GLN A 118 -9.00 2.49 -6.78
N ARG A 119 -8.63 2.90 -8.00
CA ARG A 119 -8.62 4.29 -8.45
C ARG A 119 -10.00 4.94 -8.39
N LEU A 120 -11.05 4.18 -8.70
CA LEU A 120 -12.44 4.65 -8.62
C LEU A 120 -12.99 4.67 -7.19
N GLY A 121 -12.29 4.08 -6.21
CA GLY A 121 -12.77 3.98 -4.83
C GLY A 121 -13.98 3.04 -4.68
N ILE A 122 -14.15 2.09 -5.61
CA ILE A 122 -15.28 1.17 -5.61
C ILE A 122 -14.83 -0.20 -5.12
N ALA A 123 -15.42 -0.66 -4.01
CA ALA A 123 -15.25 -2.03 -3.57
C ALA A 123 -15.88 -3.00 -4.58
N ARG A 124 -15.17 -4.05 -4.96
CA ARG A 124 -15.67 -5.08 -5.87
C ARG A 124 -15.29 -6.47 -5.41
N GLU A 125 -16.24 -7.36 -5.59
CA GLU A 125 -16.08 -8.80 -5.48
C GLU A 125 -15.99 -9.39 -6.88
N GLN A 126 -15.07 -10.31 -7.09
CA GLN A 126 -14.96 -11.08 -8.32
C GLN A 126 -14.61 -12.54 -8.00
N GLN A 127 -15.18 -13.46 -8.76
CA GLN A 127 -14.74 -14.85 -8.72
C GLN A 127 -13.47 -14.99 -9.57
N ALA A 128 -12.39 -15.43 -8.96
CA ALA A 128 -11.10 -15.66 -9.58
C ALA A 128 -10.74 -17.15 -9.46
N GLN A 129 -11.06 -17.93 -10.50
CA GLN A 129 -10.92 -19.40 -10.50
C GLN A 129 -11.65 -20.03 -9.30
N ASP A 130 -10.91 -20.64 -8.38
CA ASP A 130 -11.42 -21.31 -7.18
C ASP A 130 -11.54 -20.37 -5.96
N ASN A 131 -11.15 -19.11 -6.11
CA ASN A 131 -11.18 -18.11 -5.04
C ASN A 131 -12.24 -17.04 -5.30
N LEU A 132 -12.81 -16.54 -4.21
CA LEU A 132 -13.48 -15.25 -4.17
C LEU A 132 -12.46 -14.17 -3.85
N ARG A 133 -12.36 -13.17 -4.73
CA ARG A 133 -11.49 -12.01 -4.55
C ARG A 133 -12.30 -10.78 -4.21
N LEU A 134 -11.93 -10.09 -3.14
CA LEU A 134 -12.45 -8.76 -2.79
C LEU A 134 -11.34 -7.72 -2.96
N VAL A 135 -11.62 -6.66 -3.70
CA VAL A 135 -10.86 -5.40 -3.66
C VAL A 135 -11.64 -4.39 -2.85
N ALA A 136 -11.03 -3.89 -1.78
CA ALA A 136 -11.57 -2.86 -0.91
C ALA A 136 -10.63 -1.63 -0.91
N PRO A 137 -10.96 -0.58 -1.68
CA PRO A 137 -10.19 0.65 -1.67
C PRO A 137 -10.26 1.33 -0.30
N MET A 138 -9.16 1.91 0.14
CA MET A 138 -9.04 2.60 1.42
C MET A 138 -8.27 3.91 1.24
N VAL A 139 -8.61 4.91 2.04
CA VAL A 139 -7.96 6.23 2.06
C VAL A 139 -7.33 6.40 3.45
N PRO A 140 -6.05 6.00 3.63
CA PRO A 140 -5.44 5.95 4.96
C PRO A 140 -5.27 7.32 5.61
N ILE A 141 -5.19 8.38 4.81
CA ILE A 141 -5.15 9.77 5.28
C ILE A 141 -6.12 10.63 4.47
N PRO A 142 -6.71 11.68 5.07
CA PRO A 142 -7.66 12.53 4.35
C PRO A 142 -7.07 13.12 3.07
N ASN A 143 -7.80 12.97 1.96
CA ASN A 143 -7.45 13.49 0.64
C ASN A 143 -6.19 12.87 -0.02
N SER A 144 -5.77 11.66 0.39
CA SER A 144 -4.78 10.90 -0.40
C SER A 144 -5.45 10.11 -1.54
N GLU A 145 -4.64 9.77 -2.54
CA GLU A 145 -5.00 8.73 -3.49
C GLU A 145 -5.33 7.41 -2.75
N PRO A 146 -6.32 6.64 -3.24
CA PRO A 146 -6.73 5.41 -2.58
C PRO A 146 -5.64 4.34 -2.68
N TRP A 147 -5.39 3.69 -1.55
CA TRP A 147 -4.73 2.38 -1.47
C TRP A 147 -5.82 1.30 -1.58
N ALA A 148 -5.43 0.02 -1.63
CA ALA A 148 -6.40 -1.07 -1.60
C ALA A 148 -5.98 -2.19 -0.66
N LEU A 149 -6.96 -2.78 0.01
CA LEU A 149 -6.87 -4.09 0.61
C LEU A 149 -7.42 -5.11 -0.40
N LEU A 150 -6.66 -6.17 -0.68
CA LEU A 150 -7.12 -7.30 -1.47
C LEU A 150 -7.24 -8.52 -0.55
N LEU A 151 -8.37 -9.21 -0.63
CA LEU A 151 -8.60 -10.47 0.05
C LEU A 151 -8.88 -11.53 -1.00
N ASP A 152 -8.15 -12.65 -0.94
CA ASP A 152 -8.52 -13.87 -1.69
C ASP A 152 -8.92 -14.95 -0.71
N VAL A 153 -10.06 -15.58 -0.96
CA VAL A 153 -10.63 -16.61 -0.09
C VAL A 153 -11.04 -17.80 -0.96
N PRO A 154 -10.67 -19.04 -0.62
CA PRO A 154 -11.13 -20.20 -1.37
C PRO A 154 -12.64 -20.41 -1.21
N MET A 155 -13.33 -20.72 -2.31
CA MET A 155 -14.78 -20.93 -2.33
C MET A 155 -15.19 -22.32 -1.83
N SER A 156 -14.25 -23.25 -1.73
CA SER A 156 -14.43 -24.57 -1.12
C SER A 156 -13.37 -24.81 -0.06
N SER A 157 -13.79 -25.42 1.06
CA SER A 157 -12.94 -25.84 2.19
C SER A 157 -12.99 -27.35 2.34
#